data_AF-A0A3B9X1A4-F1
#
_entry.id   AF-A0A3B9X1A4-F1
#
_cell.length_a   1.000
_cell.length_b   1.000
_cell.length_c   1.000
_cell.angle_alpha   90.00
_cell.angle_beta   90.00
_cell.angle_gamma   90.00
#
_symmetry.space_group_name_H-M   'P 1'
#
loop_
_entity.id
_entity.type
_entity.pdbx_description
1 polymer ?
#
loop_
_entity_poly.entity_id
_entity_poly.type
_entity_poly.pdbx_seq_one_letter_code
_entity_poly.pdbx_strand_id
1 'polypeptide(L)'
;MIARHPLISKLVLFLCATFLIETSFSQSATLEGTVLKMPVVVVGTLQYSVDLNLVIGSNPIMFSLAAATETSGGDPTNAPFLEGAVLKIPTLIVNGVDFFVDLTLTSNDPILFQLTNFGPNPVIPTSAELRAQSLILFQQNVEQPIINSRCVFCHVQGGNAGNTNLVYQRQSASSTANNFRVIETFIQSRSNAVEYILSKASGTIGHGGGAQLSKSSSEFANFSEFLVLLASSLGDN
;
A
#
# COMPACT_ATOMS: atom_id res chain seq x y z
N MET A 1 10.02 46.70 53.28
CA MET A 1 9.05 46.23 52.26
C MET A 1 9.81 45.56 51.15
N ILE A 2 9.36 44.35 50.81
CA ILE A 2 9.70 43.53 49.64
C ILE A 2 11.11 42.92 49.65
N ALA A 3 11.15 41.71 50.22
CA ALA A 3 12.20 40.72 50.07
C ALA A 3 12.19 40.15 48.64
N ARG A 4 13.39 39.99 48.05
CA ARG A 4 13.63 39.08 46.93
C ARG A 4 14.29 37.82 47.50
N HIS A 5 13.58 36.70 47.46
CA HIS A 5 14.11 35.38 47.84
C HIS A 5 14.79 34.70 46.64
N PRO A 6 16.01 34.18 46.80
CA PRO A 6 16.59 33.13 45.95
C PRO A 6 16.24 31.73 46.52
N LEU A 7 16.67 30.65 45.85
CA LEU A 7 16.53 29.18 46.13
C LEU A 7 15.59 28.52 45.11
N ILE A 8 16.03 27.81 44.06
CA ILE A 8 16.88 26.61 44.00
C ILE A 8 16.53 25.59 45.10
N SER A 9 16.10 24.40 44.65
CA SER A 9 16.05 23.12 45.37
C SER A 9 14.78 22.78 46.16
N LYS A 10 14.04 21.81 45.61
CA LYS A 10 13.48 20.57 46.21
C LYS A 10 12.58 19.98 45.12
N LEU A 11 12.84 18.83 44.50
CA LEU A 11 13.19 17.53 45.07
C LEU A 11 13.86 16.69 43.98
N VAL A 12 15.11 16.30 44.20
CA VAL A 12 15.81 15.25 43.46
C VAL A 12 15.41 13.90 44.05
N LEU A 13 15.42 12.88 43.19
CA LEU A 13 15.61 11.45 43.48
C LEU A 13 14.33 10.56 43.46
N PHE A 14 13.98 10.07 42.27
CA PHE A 14 13.82 8.62 42.11
C PHE A 14 14.61 8.16 40.88
N LEU A 15 15.71 7.48 41.17
CA LEU A 15 16.57 6.79 40.22
C LEU A 15 15.87 5.48 39.83
N CYS A 16 15.19 5.47 38.70
CA CYS A 16 15.01 4.27 37.89
C CYS A 16 14.73 4.73 36.46
N ALA A 17 15.78 5.18 35.77
CA ALA A 17 15.73 5.20 34.31
C ALA A 17 15.82 3.74 33.84
N THR A 18 14.73 3.00 34.02
CA THR A 18 14.36 2.05 32.97
C THR A 18 14.33 2.90 31.72
N PHE A 19 15.30 2.69 30.85
CA PHE A 19 15.18 3.06 29.45
C PHE A 19 13.95 2.27 28.98
N LEU A 20 12.77 2.84 29.18
CA LEU A 20 11.62 2.47 28.38
C LEU A 20 12.09 2.86 26.99
N ILE A 21 12.50 1.84 26.25
CA ILE A 21 12.49 1.89 24.81
C ILE A 21 11.03 2.22 24.52
N GLU A 22 10.71 3.51 24.37
CA GLU A 22 9.46 3.91 23.76
C GLU A 22 9.60 3.43 22.33
N THR A 23 9.16 2.20 22.13
CA THR A 23 8.91 1.66 20.81
C THR A 23 7.91 2.61 20.20
N SER A 24 8.38 3.44 19.27
CA SER A 24 7.53 4.26 18.42
C SER A 24 6.57 3.32 17.70
N PHE A 25 5.37 3.15 18.23
CA PHE A 25 4.31 2.46 17.53
C PHE A 25 3.74 3.45 16.53
N SER A 26 3.64 3.03 15.27
CA SER A 26 2.78 3.73 14.31
C SER A 26 1.37 3.78 14.91
N GLN A 27 0.90 4.98 15.25
CA GLN A 27 -0.42 5.19 15.82
C GLN A 27 -1.22 6.05 14.85
N SER A 28 -1.83 5.38 13.88
CA SER A 28 -2.79 6.01 12.97
C SER A 28 -3.98 6.57 13.76
N ALA A 29 -4.66 7.57 13.19
CA ALA A 29 -5.92 8.03 13.75
C ALA A 29 -6.95 6.89 13.73
N THR A 30 -7.78 6.80 14.78
CA THR A 30 -8.85 5.80 14.90
C THR A 30 -10.16 6.46 15.28
N LEU A 31 -11.27 5.87 14.84
CA LEU A 31 -12.60 6.27 15.26
C LEU A 31 -13.18 5.18 16.19
N GLU A 32 -13.14 5.44 17.50
CA GLU A 32 -13.65 4.54 18.53
C GLU A 32 -15.02 5.02 19.00
N GLY A 33 -16.09 4.40 18.48
CA GLY A 33 -17.45 4.86 18.73
C GLY A 33 -17.66 6.28 18.18
N THR A 34 -17.76 7.26 19.07
CA THR A 34 -17.96 8.68 18.72
C THR A 34 -16.70 9.53 18.93
N VAL A 35 -15.57 8.92 19.31
CA VAL A 35 -14.32 9.62 19.61
C VAL A 35 -13.32 9.35 18.50
N LEU A 36 -12.91 10.40 17.81
CA LEU A 36 -11.78 10.38 16.89
C LEU A 36 -10.51 10.61 17.68
N LYS A 37 -9.70 9.56 17.82
CA LYS A 37 -8.44 9.57 18.56
C LYS A 37 -7.29 9.76 17.58
N MET A 38 -6.43 10.73 17.88
CA MET A 38 -5.24 11.03 17.10
C MET A 38 -4.06 11.08 18.07
N PRO A 39 -3.32 9.96 18.23
CA PRO A 39 -2.29 9.90 19.25
C PRO A 39 -1.09 10.80 18.97
N VAL A 40 -0.89 11.17 17.69
CA VAL A 40 0.12 12.13 17.25
C VAL A 40 -0.52 13.09 16.25
N VAL A 41 -0.50 14.38 16.55
CA VAL A 41 -0.87 15.49 15.68
C VAL A 41 0.28 16.47 15.65
N VAL A 42 0.77 16.82 14.47
CA VAL A 42 1.88 17.76 14.29
C VAL A 42 1.34 19.18 14.13
N VAL A 43 1.78 20.08 15.02
CA VAL A 43 1.44 21.51 14.99
C VAL A 43 2.73 22.31 15.05
N GLY A 44 3.20 22.77 13.89
CA GLY A 44 4.52 23.39 13.78
C GLY A 44 5.61 22.40 14.14
N THR A 45 6.37 22.68 15.20
CA THR A 45 7.44 21.79 15.71
C THR A 45 7.01 20.94 16.91
N LEU A 46 5.77 21.07 17.37
CA LEU A 46 5.23 20.37 18.53
C LEU A 46 4.33 19.21 18.11
N GLN A 47 4.22 18.21 18.98
CA GLN A 47 3.32 17.07 18.80
C GLN A 47 2.29 17.04 19.93
N TYR A 48 1.06 16.66 19.60
CA TYR A 48 -0.04 16.52 20.56
C TYR A 48 -0.76 15.20 20.35
N SER A 49 -1.22 14.57 21.44
CA SER A 49 -2.31 13.61 21.39
C SER A 49 -3.62 14.36 21.49
N VAL A 50 -4.56 14.10 20.58
CA VAL A 50 -5.82 14.85 20.44
C VAL A 50 -6.98 13.87 20.31
N ASP A 51 -7.99 14.05 21.17
CA ASP A 51 -9.28 13.36 21.07
C ASP A 51 -10.36 14.38 20.68
N LEU A 52 -11.11 14.07 19.63
CA LEU A 52 -12.27 14.85 19.19
C LEU A 52 -13.56 14.03 19.36
N ASN A 53 -14.59 14.63 19.96
CA ASN A 53 -15.91 14.01 20.08
C ASN A 53 -16.80 14.43 18.91
N LEU A 54 -17.43 13.46 18.25
CA LEU A 54 -18.52 13.71 17.31
C LEU A 54 -19.68 14.42 18.03
N VAL A 55 -20.12 15.55 17.49
CA VAL A 55 -21.29 16.28 17.99
C VAL A 55 -22.54 15.60 17.42
N ILE A 56 -23.18 14.76 18.23
CA ILE A 56 -24.32 13.94 17.81
C ILE A 56 -25.48 14.83 17.33
N GLY A 57 -26.00 14.50 16.14
CA GLY A 57 -27.14 15.19 15.53
C GLY A 57 -26.80 16.50 14.83
N SER A 58 -25.52 16.87 14.71
CA SER A 58 -25.13 18.07 13.97
C SER A 58 -25.29 17.88 12.45
N ASN A 59 -25.69 18.96 11.75
CA ASN A 59 -25.65 19.05 10.31
C ASN A 59 -25.21 20.48 9.91
N PRO A 60 -23.99 20.70 9.39
CA PRO A 60 -23.00 19.70 8.96
C PRO A 60 -22.42 18.85 10.10
N ILE A 61 -21.68 17.78 9.78
CA ILE A 61 -21.02 16.91 10.77
C ILE A 61 -19.92 17.72 11.48
N MET A 62 -20.00 17.78 12.81
CA MET A 62 -19.10 18.56 13.66
C MET A 62 -18.38 17.68 14.67
N PHE A 63 -17.19 18.09 15.05
CA PHE A 63 -16.37 17.49 16.10
C PHE A 63 -15.95 18.57 17.11
N SER A 64 -16.12 18.30 18.40
CA SER A 64 -15.65 19.18 19.48
C SER A 64 -14.36 18.64 20.09
N LEU A 65 -13.43 19.53 20.46
CA LEU A 65 -12.24 19.10 21.18
C LEU A 65 -12.59 18.49 22.54
N ALA A 66 -12.17 17.24 22.77
CA ALA A 66 -12.37 16.53 24.02
C ALA A 66 -11.12 16.60 24.90
N ALA A 67 -9.95 16.35 24.32
CA ALA A 67 -8.66 16.44 24.98
C ALA A 67 -7.55 16.81 23.98
N ALA A 68 -6.56 17.56 24.45
CA ALA A 68 -5.29 17.77 23.76
C ALA A 68 -4.16 17.79 24.79
N THR A 69 -3.18 16.92 24.63
CA THR A 69 -2.01 16.84 25.51
C THR A 69 -0.74 16.83 24.68
N GLU A 70 0.22 17.69 25.01
CA GLU A 70 1.53 17.68 24.36
C GLU A 70 2.21 16.32 24.60
N THR A 71 2.84 15.77 23.57
CA THR A 71 3.53 14.47 23.59
C THR A 71 4.89 14.57 22.92
N SER A 72 5.78 13.64 23.24
CA SER A 72 7.06 13.46 22.56
C SER A 72 7.23 11.97 22.21
N GLY A 73 7.97 11.67 21.13
CA GLY A 73 8.27 10.29 20.74
C GLY A 73 7.29 9.62 19.77
N GLY A 74 6.21 10.31 19.36
CA GLY A 74 5.31 9.85 18.31
C GLY A 74 5.99 9.85 16.93
N ASP A 75 5.71 8.83 16.11
CA ASP A 75 6.16 8.81 14.71
C ASP A 75 5.37 9.88 13.91
N PRO A 76 6.01 10.96 13.44
CA PRO A 76 5.32 12.01 12.70
C PRO A 76 4.99 11.59 11.26
N THR A 77 5.49 10.43 10.80
CA THR A 77 5.26 9.94 9.45
C THR A 77 3.76 9.71 9.23
N ASN A 78 3.17 10.47 8.31
CA ASN A 78 1.72 10.49 8.02
C ASN A 78 0.83 10.88 9.21
N ALA A 79 1.38 11.50 10.25
CA ALA A 79 0.60 12.02 11.36
C ALA A 79 -0.36 13.14 10.88
N PRO A 80 -1.56 13.25 11.46
CA PRO A 80 -2.41 14.41 11.26
C PRO A 80 -1.69 15.74 11.48
N PHE A 81 -2.01 16.76 10.69
CA PHE A 81 -1.36 18.06 10.76
C PHE A 81 -2.32 19.20 10.43
N LEU A 82 -2.01 20.40 10.91
CA LEU A 82 -2.74 21.62 10.55
C LEU A 82 -2.13 22.29 9.34
N GLU A 83 -2.94 22.49 8.29
CA GLU A 83 -2.66 23.36 7.16
C GLU A 83 -3.62 24.56 7.21
N GLY A 84 -3.15 25.68 7.74
CA GLY A 84 -4.01 26.81 8.06
C GLY A 84 -5.06 26.45 9.12
N ALA A 85 -6.34 26.57 8.76
CA ALA A 85 -7.47 26.20 9.64
C ALA A 85 -7.97 24.77 9.41
N VAL A 86 -7.32 23.98 8.54
CA VAL A 86 -7.74 22.62 8.20
C VAL A 86 -6.83 21.61 8.89
N LEU A 87 -7.39 20.79 9.76
CA LEU A 87 -6.75 19.59 10.27
C LEU A 87 -6.87 18.49 9.22
N LYS A 88 -5.74 18.14 8.62
CA LYS A 88 -5.61 17.05 7.66
C LYS A 88 -5.27 15.78 8.39
N ILE A 89 -6.03 14.72 8.14
CA ILE A 89 -5.83 13.37 8.68
C ILE A 89 -5.54 12.48 7.47
N PRO A 90 -4.26 12.19 7.19
CA PRO A 90 -3.88 11.45 5.99
C PRO A 90 -4.39 10.01 5.97
N THR A 91 -4.47 9.37 7.13
CA THR A 91 -4.85 7.96 7.30
C THR A 91 -5.79 7.83 8.48
N LEU A 92 -6.97 7.25 8.23
CA LEU A 92 -7.98 6.89 9.21
C LEU A 92 -8.56 5.54 8.80
N ILE A 93 -8.24 4.50 9.58
CA ILE A 93 -8.76 3.16 9.31
C ILE A 93 -10.14 3.00 9.95
N VAL A 94 -11.16 2.82 9.12
CA VAL A 94 -12.54 2.55 9.57
C VAL A 94 -12.99 1.23 8.94
N ASN A 95 -13.28 0.23 9.77
CA ASN A 95 -13.70 -1.11 9.32
C ASN A 95 -12.75 -1.74 8.27
N GLY A 96 -11.45 -1.47 8.37
CA GLY A 96 -10.43 -2.01 7.46
C GLY A 96 -10.25 -1.22 6.14
N VAL A 97 -10.99 -0.14 5.94
CA VAL A 97 -10.81 0.78 4.81
C VAL A 97 -10.04 2.01 5.30
N ASP A 98 -9.01 2.41 4.55
CA ASP A 98 -8.23 3.62 4.83
C ASP A 98 -8.89 4.83 4.18
N PHE A 99 -9.08 5.89 4.96
CA PHE A 99 -9.66 7.16 4.53
C PHE A 99 -8.71 8.32 4.84
N PHE A 100 -8.71 9.33 3.97
CA PHE A 100 -8.28 10.67 4.38
C PHE A 100 -9.49 11.46 4.89
N VAL A 101 -9.24 12.39 5.82
CA VAL A 101 -10.26 13.30 6.37
C VAL A 101 -9.67 14.71 6.50
N ASP A 102 -10.40 15.71 6.03
CA ASP A 102 -10.13 17.12 6.32
C ASP A 102 -11.21 17.67 7.26
N LEU A 103 -10.77 18.24 8.37
CA LEU A 103 -11.62 18.89 9.36
C LEU A 103 -11.27 20.39 9.44
N THR A 104 -12.22 21.27 9.14
CA THR A 104 -12.00 22.73 9.19
C THR A 104 -12.40 23.30 10.54
N LEU A 105 -11.51 24.06 11.19
CA LEU A 105 -11.80 24.80 12.42
C LEU A 105 -12.84 25.90 12.15
N THR A 106 -13.95 25.88 12.88
CA THR A 106 -15.09 26.81 12.70
C THR A 106 -15.34 27.69 13.92
N SER A 107 -14.90 27.26 15.10
CA SER A 107 -14.97 28.01 16.35
C SER A 107 -13.75 27.68 17.20
N ASN A 108 -13.25 28.66 17.96
CA ASN A 108 -12.12 28.50 18.88
C ASN A 108 -12.53 28.57 20.37
N ASP A 109 -13.77 28.95 20.68
CA ASP A 109 -14.33 28.93 22.03
C ASP A 109 -15.85 28.66 22.00
N PRO A 110 -16.30 27.39 22.11
CA PRO A 110 -15.49 26.17 22.20
C PRO A 110 -14.80 25.81 20.88
N ILE A 111 -13.77 24.97 20.94
CA ILE A 111 -13.09 24.46 19.74
C ILE A 111 -14.02 23.49 19.00
N LEU A 112 -14.42 23.87 17.79
CA LEU A 112 -15.27 23.07 16.91
C LEU A 112 -14.66 22.94 15.53
N PHE A 113 -14.59 21.70 15.06
CA PHE A 113 -14.20 21.34 13.70
C PHE A 113 -15.40 20.85 12.92
N GLN A 114 -15.52 21.27 11.65
CA GLN A 114 -16.49 20.75 10.70
C GLN A 114 -15.81 19.72 9.79
N LEU A 115 -16.46 18.59 9.53
CA LEU A 115 -16.05 17.69 8.45
C LEU A 115 -16.32 18.36 7.10
N THR A 116 -15.26 18.65 6.34
CA THR A 116 -15.37 19.37 5.06
C THR A 116 -14.97 18.53 3.86
N ASN A 117 -14.12 17.52 4.06
CA ASN A 117 -13.73 16.59 3.00
C ASN A 117 -13.35 15.23 3.59
N PHE A 118 -13.67 14.15 2.89
CA PHE A 118 -13.18 12.82 3.22
C PHE A 118 -13.31 11.93 2.00
N GLY A 119 -12.49 10.88 1.95
CA GLY A 119 -12.56 9.89 0.90
C GLY A 119 -11.65 8.71 1.20
N PRO A 120 -11.89 7.56 0.55
CA PRO A 120 -10.97 6.44 0.69
C PRO A 120 -9.62 6.84 0.11
N ASN A 121 -8.54 6.48 0.80
CA ASN A 121 -7.23 6.47 0.19
C ASN A 121 -7.20 5.37 -0.89
N PRO A 122 -6.50 5.57 -2.01
CA PRO A 122 -6.32 4.52 -2.99
C PRO A 122 -5.67 3.31 -2.33
N VAL A 123 -6.36 2.17 -2.33
CA VAL A 123 -5.75 0.90 -1.92
C VAL A 123 -4.75 0.52 -3.00
N ILE A 124 -3.47 0.65 -2.71
CA ILE A 124 -2.41 0.09 -3.56
C ILE A 124 -2.36 -1.41 -3.23
N PRO A 125 -2.69 -2.31 -4.17
CA PRO A 125 -2.62 -3.74 -3.91
C PRO A 125 -1.19 -4.13 -3.52
N THR A 126 -1.05 -4.93 -2.48
CA THR A 126 0.24 -5.47 -2.06
C THR A 126 0.84 -6.37 -3.14
N SER A 127 2.16 -6.55 -3.10
CA SER A 127 2.86 -7.52 -3.95
C SER A 127 2.22 -8.92 -3.90
N ALA A 128 1.75 -9.35 -2.73
CA ALA A 128 1.09 -10.64 -2.55
C ALA A 128 -0.27 -10.70 -3.28
N GLU A 129 -1.06 -9.62 -3.24
CA GLU A 129 -2.35 -9.54 -3.92
C GLU A 129 -2.19 -9.46 -5.44
N LEU A 130 -1.21 -8.69 -5.94
CA LEU A 130 -0.88 -8.64 -7.36
C LEU A 130 -0.43 -10.01 -7.88
N ARG A 131 0.40 -10.71 -7.10
CA ARG A 131 0.81 -12.08 -7.42
C ARG A 131 -0.40 -13.02 -7.49
N ALA A 132 -1.29 -12.96 -6.52
CA ALA A 132 -2.50 -13.78 -6.50
C ALA A 132 -3.41 -13.50 -7.73
N GLN A 133 -3.59 -12.23 -8.09
CA GLN A 133 -4.35 -11.83 -9.28
C GLN A 133 -3.71 -12.34 -10.57
N SER A 134 -2.38 -12.22 -10.71
CA SER A 134 -1.67 -12.77 -11.88
C SER A 134 -1.81 -14.29 -11.99
N LEU A 135 -1.83 -15.03 -10.86
CA LEU A 135 -2.06 -16.47 -10.87
C LEU A 135 -3.48 -16.84 -11.32
N ILE A 136 -4.49 -16.08 -10.92
CA ILE A 136 -5.87 -16.27 -11.36
C ILE A 136 -5.97 -16.07 -12.88
N LEU A 137 -5.44 -14.96 -13.41
CA LEU A 137 -5.39 -14.72 -14.85
C LEU A 137 -4.62 -15.81 -15.60
N PHE A 138 -3.51 -16.27 -15.02
CA PHE A 138 -2.73 -17.34 -15.61
C PHE A 138 -3.57 -18.61 -15.80
N GLN A 139 -4.26 -19.04 -14.75
CA GLN A 139 -5.12 -20.23 -14.76
C GLN A 139 -6.30 -20.09 -15.72
N GLN A 140 -6.96 -18.94 -15.73
CA GLN A 140 -8.20 -18.74 -16.48
C GLN A 140 -7.97 -18.43 -17.95
N ASN A 141 -6.92 -17.68 -18.28
CA ASN A 141 -6.80 -17.02 -19.58
C ASN A 141 -5.46 -17.21 -20.29
N VAL A 142 -4.44 -17.80 -19.64
CA VAL A 142 -3.10 -17.93 -20.23
C VAL A 142 -2.67 -19.39 -20.39
N GLU A 143 -2.83 -20.22 -19.36
CA GLU A 143 -2.23 -21.57 -19.34
C GLU A 143 -2.74 -22.42 -20.51
N GLN A 144 -4.06 -22.59 -20.63
CA GLN A 144 -4.63 -23.40 -21.71
C GLN A 144 -4.55 -22.74 -23.10
N PRO A 145 -5.06 -21.52 -23.31
CA PRO A 145 -5.14 -20.94 -24.66
C PRO A 145 -3.80 -20.43 -25.21
N ILE A 146 -2.75 -20.32 -24.40
CA ILE A 146 -1.44 -19.79 -24.81
C ILE A 146 -0.31 -20.78 -24.51
N ILE A 147 -0.09 -21.12 -23.25
CA ILE A 147 1.07 -21.94 -22.88
C ILE A 147 0.95 -23.36 -23.44
N ASN A 148 -0.17 -24.03 -23.18
CA ASN A 148 -0.37 -25.42 -23.57
C ASN A 148 -0.68 -25.61 -25.06
N SER A 149 -1.32 -24.62 -25.69
CA SER A 149 -1.74 -24.71 -27.10
C SER A 149 -0.73 -24.13 -28.09
N ARG A 150 0.30 -23.40 -27.63
CA ARG A 150 1.27 -22.74 -28.52
C ARG A 150 2.70 -22.89 -28.01
N CYS A 151 2.97 -22.37 -26.82
CA CYS A 151 4.35 -22.21 -26.36
C CYS A 151 5.03 -23.55 -26.07
N VAL A 152 4.38 -24.45 -25.34
CA VAL A 152 4.95 -25.74 -24.89
C VAL A 152 5.34 -26.67 -26.04
N PHE A 153 4.84 -26.45 -27.26
CA PHE A 153 5.24 -27.26 -28.42
C PHE A 153 6.72 -27.13 -28.75
N CYS A 154 7.29 -25.95 -28.59
CA CYS A 154 8.71 -25.69 -28.81
C CYS A 154 9.47 -25.53 -27.49
N HIS A 155 8.84 -24.86 -26.52
CA HIS A 155 9.39 -24.53 -25.21
C HIS A 155 9.11 -25.66 -24.21
N VAL A 156 9.71 -26.82 -24.44
CA VAL A 156 9.65 -28.00 -23.57
C VAL A 156 11.01 -28.69 -23.58
N GLN A 157 11.30 -29.50 -22.56
CA GLN A 157 12.54 -30.26 -22.50
C GLN A 157 12.72 -31.11 -23.76
N GLY A 158 13.88 -30.95 -24.43
CA GLY A 158 14.20 -31.62 -25.69
C GLY A 158 13.49 -31.05 -26.93
N GLY A 159 12.65 -30.02 -26.79
CA GLY A 159 12.01 -29.33 -27.90
C GLY A 159 12.93 -28.32 -28.60
N ASN A 160 12.46 -27.76 -29.72
CA ASN A 160 13.23 -26.81 -30.55
C ASN A 160 13.70 -25.57 -29.78
N ALA A 161 12.98 -25.17 -28.73
CA ALA A 161 13.35 -24.06 -27.84
C ALA A 161 13.66 -24.54 -26.42
N GLY A 162 13.95 -25.83 -26.23
CA GLY A 162 14.22 -26.44 -24.93
C GLY A 162 15.50 -25.99 -24.25
N ASN A 163 16.38 -25.28 -24.97
CA ASN A 163 17.61 -24.68 -24.43
C ASN A 163 17.42 -23.21 -23.97
N THR A 164 16.19 -22.70 -24.01
CA THR A 164 15.87 -21.34 -23.53
C THR A 164 15.51 -21.34 -22.06
N ASN A 165 15.40 -20.17 -21.43
CA ASN A 165 14.99 -20.05 -20.01
C ASN A 165 13.46 -20.15 -19.80
N LEU A 166 12.70 -20.35 -20.89
CA LEU A 166 11.25 -20.54 -20.84
C LEU A 166 10.98 -21.99 -21.25
N VAL A 167 11.19 -22.95 -20.36
CA VAL A 167 10.89 -24.38 -20.62
C VAL A 167 9.66 -24.77 -19.81
N TYR A 168 8.54 -24.98 -20.50
CA TYR A 168 7.27 -25.35 -19.89
C TYR A 168 7.13 -26.87 -19.76
N GLN A 169 6.35 -27.28 -18.77
CA GLN A 169 5.84 -28.63 -18.62
C GLN A 169 4.52 -28.77 -19.37
N ARG A 170 4.35 -29.90 -20.06
CA ARG A 170 3.04 -30.30 -20.59
C ARG A 170 2.06 -30.56 -19.44
N GLN A 171 0.77 -30.50 -19.77
CA GLN A 171 -0.31 -30.60 -18.79
C GLN A 171 -0.15 -31.79 -17.84
N SER A 172 -0.14 -31.49 -16.55
CA SER A 172 -0.03 -32.45 -15.45
C SER A 172 -0.57 -31.82 -14.17
N ALA A 173 -0.69 -32.58 -13.08
CA ALA A 173 -1.17 -32.04 -11.80
C ALA A 173 -0.31 -30.88 -11.26
N SER A 174 0.96 -30.77 -11.67
CA SER A 174 1.88 -29.72 -11.25
C SER A 174 2.19 -28.69 -12.34
N SER A 175 1.65 -28.83 -13.56
CA SER A 175 2.07 -27.99 -14.69
C SER A 175 1.76 -26.52 -14.45
N THR A 176 0.60 -26.19 -13.88
CA THR A 176 0.19 -24.80 -13.62
C THR A 176 1.20 -24.05 -12.76
N ALA A 177 1.52 -24.60 -11.58
CA ALA A 177 2.45 -23.97 -10.65
C ALA A 177 3.88 -23.89 -11.23
N ASN A 178 4.32 -24.93 -11.96
CA ASN A 178 5.64 -24.94 -12.56
C ASN A 178 5.75 -23.96 -13.73
N ASN A 179 4.76 -23.91 -14.61
CA ASN A 179 4.75 -23.02 -15.77
C ASN A 179 4.62 -21.55 -15.37
N PHE A 180 3.81 -21.25 -14.34
CA PHE A 180 3.73 -19.91 -13.76
C PHE A 180 5.11 -19.46 -13.23
N ARG A 181 5.77 -20.33 -12.44
CA ARG A 181 7.10 -20.05 -11.86
C ARG A 181 8.19 -19.87 -12.92
N VAL A 182 8.12 -20.56 -14.05
CA VAL A 182 9.04 -20.38 -15.18
C VAL A 182 8.97 -18.94 -15.71
N ILE A 183 7.76 -18.40 -15.87
CA ILE A 183 7.56 -17.03 -16.36
C ILE A 183 8.00 -16.02 -15.30
N GLU A 184 7.65 -16.24 -14.03
CA GLU A 184 8.12 -15.42 -12.91
C GLU A 184 9.65 -15.33 -12.88
N THR A 185 10.33 -16.48 -12.94
CA THR A 185 11.80 -16.55 -12.91
C THR A 185 12.41 -15.82 -14.11
N PHE A 186 11.77 -15.94 -15.28
CA PHE A 186 12.21 -15.21 -16.47
C PHE A 186 12.05 -13.69 -16.30
N ILE A 187 10.93 -13.24 -15.71
CA ILE A 187 10.71 -11.81 -15.43
C ILE A 187 11.78 -11.26 -14.50
N GLN A 188 12.14 -11.99 -13.45
CA GLN A 188 13.21 -11.59 -12.53
C GLN A 188 14.61 -11.59 -13.18
N SER A 189 14.82 -12.37 -14.24
CA SER A 189 16.14 -12.50 -14.88
C SER A 189 16.56 -11.31 -15.73
N ARG A 190 15.65 -10.35 -16.01
CA ARG A 190 15.91 -9.23 -16.92
C ARG A 190 14.93 -8.07 -16.73
N SER A 191 15.41 -6.84 -16.89
CA SER A 191 14.57 -5.64 -16.75
C SER A 191 13.47 -5.51 -17.80
N ASN A 192 13.75 -5.86 -19.06
CA ASN A 192 12.77 -5.74 -20.15
C ASN A 192 11.98 -7.03 -20.46
N ALA A 193 11.73 -7.88 -19.46
CA ALA A 193 11.18 -9.22 -19.68
C ALA A 193 9.79 -9.21 -20.34
N VAL A 194 8.88 -8.37 -19.83
CA VAL A 194 7.49 -8.28 -20.31
C VAL A 194 7.48 -7.89 -21.79
N GLU A 195 8.16 -6.80 -22.13
CA GLU A 195 8.28 -6.33 -23.51
C GLU A 195 8.95 -7.37 -24.41
N TYR A 196 10.02 -8.03 -23.93
CA TYR A 196 10.70 -9.07 -24.69
C TYR A 196 9.78 -10.27 -24.99
N ILE A 197 9.04 -10.76 -24.00
CA ILE A 197 8.10 -11.89 -24.18
C ILE A 197 7.03 -11.50 -25.19
N LEU A 198 6.38 -10.35 -25.00
CA LEU A 198 5.31 -9.88 -25.88
C LEU A 198 5.80 -9.68 -27.31
N SER A 199 6.96 -9.03 -27.50
CA SER A 199 7.53 -8.80 -28.82
C SER A 199 7.98 -10.09 -29.52
N LYS A 200 8.46 -11.12 -28.80
CA LYS A 200 8.71 -12.46 -29.39
C LYS A 200 7.41 -13.17 -29.74
N ALA A 201 6.44 -13.18 -28.82
CA ALA A 201 5.16 -13.86 -29.00
C ALA A 201 4.36 -13.26 -30.18
N SER A 202 4.43 -11.94 -30.38
CA SER A 202 3.79 -11.27 -31.53
C SER A 202 4.58 -11.33 -32.82
N GLY A 203 5.81 -11.86 -32.80
CA GLY A 203 6.72 -11.84 -33.95
C GLY A 203 7.21 -10.44 -34.34
N THR A 204 7.05 -9.43 -33.47
CA THR A 204 7.60 -8.08 -33.71
C THR A 204 9.11 -8.09 -33.72
N ILE A 205 9.71 -8.93 -32.86
CA ILE A 205 11.09 -9.36 -33.02
C ILE A 205 11.11 -10.83 -33.42
N GLY A 206 12.10 -11.21 -34.23
CA GLY A 206 12.17 -12.54 -34.82
C GLY A 206 12.02 -13.65 -33.77
N HIS A 207 11.06 -14.54 -33.99
CA HIS A 207 10.80 -15.72 -33.17
C HIS A 207 10.88 -16.95 -34.09
N GLY A 208 11.70 -17.95 -33.72
CA GLY A 208 12.01 -19.08 -34.62
C GLY A 208 10.79 -19.92 -35.05
N GLY A 209 9.70 -19.87 -34.27
CA GLY A 209 8.41 -20.48 -34.62
C GLY A 209 7.43 -19.54 -35.34
N GLY A 210 7.85 -18.33 -35.71
CA GLY A 210 6.97 -17.28 -36.22
C GLY A 210 6.12 -16.61 -35.12
N ALA A 211 5.25 -15.69 -35.53
CA ALA A 211 4.31 -15.03 -34.63
C ALA A 211 3.32 -16.05 -34.04
N GLN A 212 3.22 -16.08 -32.71
CA GLN A 212 2.35 -17.02 -31.97
C GLN A 212 1.01 -16.38 -31.57
N LEU A 213 1.02 -15.08 -31.29
CA LEU A 213 -0.14 -14.29 -30.86
C LEU A 213 -0.26 -13.05 -31.75
N SER A 214 -1.47 -12.75 -32.23
CA SER A 214 -1.71 -11.46 -32.90
C SER A 214 -1.83 -10.35 -31.87
N LYS A 215 -1.22 -9.18 -32.09
CA LYS A 215 -1.37 -8.02 -31.19
C LYS A 215 -2.81 -7.54 -31.01
N SER A 216 -3.69 -7.86 -31.95
CA SER A 216 -5.12 -7.53 -31.88
C SER A 216 -5.98 -8.61 -31.21
N SER A 217 -5.41 -9.73 -30.77
CA SER A 217 -6.19 -10.84 -30.19
C SER A 217 -6.40 -10.68 -28.69
N SER A 218 -7.48 -11.27 -28.19
CA SER A 218 -7.77 -11.33 -26.75
C SER A 218 -6.69 -12.10 -25.99
N GLU A 219 -6.07 -13.12 -26.58
CA GLU A 219 -4.98 -13.86 -25.97
C GLU A 219 -3.74 -12.99 -25.76
N PHE A 220 -3.40 -12.11 -26.70
CA PHE A 220 -2.30 -11.17 -26.51
C PHE A 220 -2.60 -10.18 -25.39
N ALA A 221 -3.82 -9.64 -25.34
CA ALA A 221 -4.26 -8.74 -24.27
C ALA A 221 -4.18 -9.41 -22.89
N ASN A 222 -4.77 -10.61 -22.76
CA ASN A 222 -4.74 -11.39 -21.51
C ASN A 222 -3.31 -11.75 -21.09
N PHE A 223 -2.44 -12.09 -22.05
CA PHE A 223 -1.05 -12.41 -21.76
C PHE A 223 -0.28 -11.17 -21.29
N SER A 224 -0.51 -10.02 -21.93
CA SER A 224 0.07 -8.74 -21.51
C SER A 224 -0.36 -8.37 -20.09
N GLU A 225 -1.66 -8.46 -19.79
CA GLU A 225 -2.20 -8.15 -18.46
C GLU A 225 -1.59 -9.05 -17.38
N PHE A 226 -1.55 -10.36 -17.62
CA PHE A 226 -0.91 -11.31 -16.74
C PHE A 226 0.58 -10.97 -16.48
N LEU A 227 1.36 -10.69 -17.54
CA LEU A 227 2.78 -10.40 -17.42
C LEU A 227 3.03 -9.09 -16.66
N VAL A 228 2.21 -8.07 -16.88
CA VAL A 228 2.28 -6.79 -16.17
C VAL A 228 1.97 -6.97 -14.68
N LEU A 229 0.87 -7.64 -14.34
CA LEU A 229 0.52 -7.89 -12.94
C LEU A 229 1.58 -8.72 -12.21
N LEU A 230 2.11 -9.74 -12.88
CA LEU A 230 3.20 -10.54 -12.32
C LEU A 230 4.46 -9.70 -12.12
N ALA A 231 4.85 -8.87 -13.09
CA ALA A 231 6.00 -7.98 -12.95
C ALA A 231 5.83 -6.96 -11.81
N SER A 232 4.69 -6.28 -11.72
CA SER A 232 4.40 -5.35 -10.62
C SER A 232 4.40 -6.04 -9.26
N SER A 233 3.99 -7.31 -9.18
CA SER A 233 4.07 -8.09 -7.93
C SER A 233 5.50 -8.33 -7.45
N LEU A 234 6.49 -8.26 -8.34
CA LEU A 234 7.90 -8.54 -8.06
C LEU A 234 8.71 -7.26 -7.74
N GLY A 235 8.08 -6.09 -7.85
CA GLY A 235 8.74 -4.78 -7.81
C GLY A 235 9.23 -4.39 -9.21
N ASP A 236 8.91 -3.17 -9.64
CA ASP A 236 9.27 -2.66 -10.97
C ASP A 236 10.77 -2.82 -11.22
N ASN A 237 11.16 -3.55 -12.27
CA ASN A 237 12.55 -3.64 -12.76
C ASN A 237 12.87 -2.54 -13.78
#